data_AF-A0A6J4R161-F1
#
_entry.id   AF-A0A6J4R161-F1
#
_cell.length_a   1.000
_cell.length_b   1.000
_cell.length_c   1.000
_cell.angle_alpha   90.00
_cell.angle_beta   90.00
_cell.angle_gamma   90.00
#
_symmetry.space_group_name_H-M   'P 1'
#
loop_
_entity.id
_entity.type
_entity.pdbx_description
1 polymer ?
#
loop_
_entity_poly.entity_id
_entity_poly.type
_entity_poly.pdbx_seq_one_letter_code
_entity_poly.pdbx_strand_id
1 'polypeptide(L)'
;MVVARHRRVGKGRPLPQAQGALRPGEYHSVKFKPPLSFEVGKGWINSGEELPDFIEIGQLGGFISFANVKEVYKPGTTDVVDAPKDLVGWLQHHPYLKTSKPQPVTLGGIKGEQLDVLVEDLPQDYYGLCGEGVSDCVDIAPLSNDEPA
;
A
#
# COMPACT_ATOMS: atom_id res chain seq x y z
N MET A 1 13.77 10.59 -0.91
CA MET A 1 12.66 11.09 -1.74
C MET A 1 12.37 10.04 -2.78
N VAL A 2 11.19 9.43 -2.74
CA VAL A 2 10.71 8.52 -3.79
C VAL A 2 9.90 9.36 -4.76
N VAL A 3 10.23 9.30 -6.04
CA VAL A 3 9.50 10.01 -7.10
C VAL A 3 8.96 8.97 -8.08
N ALA A 4 7.65 8.75 -8.07
CA ALA A 4 6.99 8.01 -9.14
C ALA A 4 7.04 8.85 -10.43
N ARG A 5 7.18 8.24 -11.61
CA ARG A 5 7.08 8.92 -12.92
C ARG A 5 6.35 8.05 -13.93
N HIS A 6 5.43 8.65 -14.69
CA HIS A 6 4.85 8.00 -15.87
C HIS A 6 5.74 8.24 -17.10
N ARG A 7 6.56 7.27 -17.52
CA ARG A 7 7.25 7.30 -18.84
C ARG A 7 7.46 5.90 -19.39
N ARG A 8 7.48 5.79 -20.74
CA ARG A 8 7.70 4.55 -21.54
C ARG A 8 8.74 3.64 -20.90
N VAL A 9 8.43 2.34 -20.76
CA VAL A 9 9.29 1.21 -20.34
C VAL A 9 10.69 1.70 -19.93
N GLY A 10 10.83 2.05 -18.65
CA GLY A 10 11.95 2.81 -18.13
C GLY A 10 13.28 2.07 -18.25
N LYS A 11 14.37 2.83 -18.46
CA LYS A 11 15.75 2.31 -18.43
C LYS A 11 16.21 1.91 -17.02
N GLY A 12 15.35 2.03 -16.01
CA GLY A 12 15.60 1.62 -14.64
C GLY A 12 15.83 0.11 -14.52
N ARG A 13 16.43 -0.31 -13.41
CA ARG A 13 16.68 -1.73 -13.12
C ARG A 13 15.37 -2.42 -12.72
N PRO A 14 15.17 -3.72 -13.01
CA PRO A 14 14.05 -4.42 -12.39
C PRO A 14 14.22 -4.41 -10.86
N LEU A 15 13.11 -4.30 -10.12
CA LEU A 15 13.13 -4.49 -8.68
C LEU A 15 13.64 -5.91 -8.36
N PRO A 16 14.62 -6.09 -7.46
CA PRO A 16 15.10 -7.42 -7.09
C PRO A 16 13.97 -8.24 -6.48
N GLN A 17 13.93 -9.55 -6.76
CA GLN A 17 12.95 -10.45 -6.12
C GLN A 17 13.31 -10.75 -4.67
N ALA A 18 14.61 -10.83 -4.37
CA ALA A 18 15.09 -11.11 -3.02
C ALA A 18 15.00 -9.84 -2.15
N GLN A 19 14.69 -10.05 -0.87
CA GLN A 19 14.82 -9.02 0.15
C GLN A 19 16.29 -8.57 0.25
N GLY A 20 16.52 -7.27 0.42
CA GLY A 20 17.87 -6.76 0.62
C GLY A 20 18.08 -5.31 0.18
N ALA A 21 19.30 -4.83 0.36
CA ALA A 21 19.67 -3.44 0.07
C ALA A 21 19.50 -3.08 -1.41
N LEU A 22 18.82 -1.94 -1.65
CA LEU A 22 18.73 -1.33 -2.98
C LEU A 22 19.90 -0.37 -3.18
N ARG A 23 20.48 -0.41 -4.39
CA ARG A 23 21.49 0.57 -4.79
C ARG A 23 20.76 1.85 -5.22
N PRO A 24 21.31 3.04 -4.96
CA PRO A 24 20.71 4.27 -5.45
C PRO A 24 20.45 4.25 -6.96
N GLY A 25 19.31 4.78 -7.38
CA GLY A 25 18.92 4.92 -8.78
C GLY A 25 17.49 4.50 -9.07
N GLU A 26 17.18 4.42 -10.36
CA GLU A 26 15.86 4.13 -10.90
C GLU A 26 15.58 2.62 -10.97
N TYR A 27 14.38 2.25 -10.53
CA TYR A 27 13.82 0.90 -10.59
C TYR A 27 12.46 0.89 -11.29
N HIS A 28 12.10 -0.27 -11.86
CA HIS A 28 10.77 -0.52 -12.38
C HIS A 28 10.24 -1.87 -11.88
N SER A 29 8.91 -1.94 -11.77
CA SER A 29 8.18 -3.16 -11.42
C SER A 29 8.00 -4.05 -12.66
N VAL A 30 8.11 -5.36 -12.48
CA VAL A 30 7.94 -6.37 -13.55
C VAL A 30 6.60 -7.11 -13.40
N LYS A 31 6.28 -7.55 -12.18
CA LYS A 31 5.09 -8.31 -11.81
C LYS A 31 3.90 -7.42 -11.48
N PHE A 32 4.10 -6.37 -10.69
CA PHE A 32 3.06 -5.45 -10.25
C PHE A 32 2.34 -4.80 -11.43
N LYS A 33 1.01 -4.72 -11.34
CA LYS A 33 0.14 -4.11 -12.34
C LYS A 33 -0.73 -3.03 -11.69
N PRO A 34 -0.84 -1.83 -12.28
CA PRO A 34 -0.12 -1.36 -13.46
C PRO A 34 1.37 -1.15 -13.19
N PRO A 35 2.26 -1.37 -14.18
CA PRO A 35 3.70 -1.23 -13.96
C PRO A 35 4.05 0.19 -13.50
N LEU A 36 4.91 0.29 -12.49
CA LEU A 36 5.37 1.57 -11.94
C LEU A 36 6.90 1.67 -12.00
N SER A 37 7.40 2.91 -11.94
CA SER A 37 8.83 3.19 -11.88
C SER A 37 9.10 4.26 -10.83
N PHE A 38 10.18 4.09 -10.10
CA PHE A 38 10.55 4.94 -8.96
C PHE A 38 12.05 5.02 -8.80
N GLU A 39 12.51 6.08 -8.14
CA GLU A 39 13.92 6.29 -7.81
C GLU A 39 14.12 6.22 -6.30
N VAL A 40 15.17 5.51 -5.87
CA VAL A 40 15.57 5.41 -4.46
C VAL A 40 16.94 6.00 -4.21
N GLY A 41 17.12 6.55 -3.01
CA GLY A 41 18.41 7.02 -2.49
C GLY A 41 19.20 5.93 -1.77
N LYS A 42 20.18 6.35 -0.95
CA LYS A 42 20.91 5.43 -0.06
C LYS A 42 20.01 4.95 1.08
N GLY A 43 20.24 3.72 1.55
CA GLY A 43 19.59 3.17 2.74
C GLY A 43 18.21 2.56 2.50
N TRP A 44 17.76 2.49 1.25
CA TRP A 44 16.54 1.79 0.89
C TRP A 44 16.77 0.28 0.79
N ILE A 45 15.77 -0.50 1.17
CA ILE A 45 15.74 -1.95 1.02
C ILE A 45 14.50 -2.35 0.22
N ASN A 46 14.62 -3.47 -0.49
CA ASN A 46 13.47 -4.23 -0.93
C ASN A 46 12.98 -5.05 0.27
N SER A 47 11.72 -4.83 0.70
CA SER A 47 11.19 -5.44 1.93
C SER A 47 10.70 -6.86 1.72
N GLY A 48 10.29 -7.22 0.49
CA GLY A 48 9.75 -8.52 0.17
C GLY A 48 9.70 -8.78 -1.33
N GLU A 49 9.03 -9.87 -1.72
CA GLU A 49 8.81 -10.16 -3.13
C GLU A 49 7.90 -9.11 -3.78
N GLU A 50 8.18 -8.79 -5.05
CA GLU A 50 7.26 -8.00 -5.88
C GLU A 50 6.03 -8.84 -6.26
N LEU A 51 4.83 -8.40 -5.87
CA LEU A 51 3.58 -9.12 -6.14
C LEU A 51 2.73 -8.41 -7.21
N PRO A 52 1.73 -9.08 -7.81
CA PRO A 52 0.91 -8.50 -8.87
C PRO A 52 0.14 -7.23 -8.46
N ASP A 53 -0.17 -7.09 -7.18
CA ASP A 53 -0.99 -6.02 -6.58
C ASP A 53 -0.30 -5.33 -5.39
N PHE A 54 0.92 -5.72 -5.02
CA PHE A 54 1.64 -5.16 -3.88
C PHE A 54 3.16 -5.04 -4.13
N ILE A 55 3.73 -3.91 -3.71
CA ILE A 55 5.16 -3.68 -3.59
C ILE A 55 5.42 -3.00 -2.26
N GLU A 56 6.45 -3.40 -1.54
CA GLU A 56 6.92 -2.67 -0.36
C GLU A 56 8.44 -2.46 -0.38
N ILE A 57 8.84 -1.23 -0.10
CA ILE A 57 10.23 -0.83 0.08
C ILE A 57 10.41 -0.15 1.42
N GLY A 58 11.51 -0.47 2.10
CA GLY A 58 11.81 0.04 3.43
C GLY A 58 12.92 1.08 3.42
N GLN A 59 12.89 1.99 4.38
CA GLN A 59 14.03 2.82 4.78
C GLN A 59 14.07 2.87 6.31
N LEU A 60 15.20 3.28 6.91
CA LEU A 60 15.29 3.47 8.35
C LEU A 60 14.15 4.36 8.87
N GLY A 61 13.27 3.78 9.70
CA GLY A 61 12.11 4.45 10.28
C GLY A 61 10.75 4.11 9.65
N GLY A 62 10.67 3.29 8.58
CA GLY A 62 9.38 2.83 8.06
C GLY A 62 9.41 2.26 6.65
N PHE A 63 8.22 2.07 6.10
CA PHE A 63 7.99 1.47 4.78
C PHE A 63 7.17 2.40 3.88
N ILE A 64 7.31 2.21 2.57
CA ILE A 64 6.38 2.72 1.57
C ILE A 64 5.89 1.52 0.78
N SER A 65 4.56 1.40 0.71
CA SER A 65 3.91 0.31 0.01
C SER A 65 3.02 0.87 -1.11
N PHE A 66 3.02 0.18 -2.24
CA PHE A 66 2.12 0.45 -3.36
C PHE A 66 1.16 -0.73 -3.45
N ALA A 67 -0.13 -0.47 -3.27
CA ALA A 67 -1.19 -1.47 -3.35
C ALA A 67 -2.14 -1.14 -4.52
N ASN A 68 -2.47 -2.14 -5.33
CA ASN A 68 -3.53 -2.06 -6.32
C ASN A 68 -4.80 -2.74 -5.77
N VAL A 69 -5.55 -1.98 -4.98
CA VAL A 69 -6.76 -2.44 -4.30
C VAL A 69 -7.90 -2.65 -5.31
N LYS A 70 -8.29 -3.91 -5.51
CA LYS A 70 -9.42 -4.29 -6.38
C LYS A 70 -10.65 -4.72 -5.60
N GLU A 71 -10.44 -5.19 -4.39
CA GLU A 71 -11.45 -5.68 -3.47
C GLU A 71 -11.16 -5.11 -2.08
N VAL A 72 -12.17 -5.03 -1.22
CA VAL A 72 -12.07 -4.60 0.17
C VAL A 72 -12.80 -5.59 1.07
N TYR A 73 -12.39 -5.66 2.34
CA TYR A 73 -13.18 -6.35 3.35
C TYR A 73 -14.39 -5.50 3.73
N LYS A 74 -15.54 -6.14 3.98
CA LYS A 74 -16.63 -5.45 4.66
C LYS A 74 -16.19 -5.11 6.09
N PRO A 75 -16.41 -3.88 6.58
CA PRO A 75 -15.95 -3.50 7.90
C PRO A 75 -16.41 -4.46 8.99
N GLY A 76 -15.47 -5.01 9.76
CA GLY A 76 -15.74 -5.92 10.89
C GLY A 76 -16.07 -7.36 10.49
N THR A 77 -15.85 -7.74 9.23
CA THR A 77 -15.99 -9.13 8.78
C THR A 77 -14.85 -9.50 7.82
N THR A 78 -14.71 -10.78 7.50
CA THR A 78 -13.77 -11.28 6.49
C THR A 78 -14.42 -11.44 5.11
N ASP A 79 -15.63 -10.89 4.92
CA ASP A 79 -16.33 -10.93 3.63
C ASP A 79 -15.64 -9.96 2.66
N VAL A 80 -15.28 -10.46 1.49
CA VAL A 80 -14.66 -9.67 0.42
C VAL A 80 -15.74 -9.14 -0.54
N VAL A 81 -15.63 -7.88 -0.94
CA VAL A 81 -16.46 -7.24 -1.96
C VAL A 81 -15.60 -6.42 -2.92
N ASP A 82 -16.13 -6.13 -4.12
CA ASP A 82 -15.47 -5.23 -5.07
C ASP A 82 -15.12 -3.89 -4.40
N ALA A 83 -13.91 -3.38 -4.67
CA ALA A 83 -13.49 -2.10 -4.14
C ALA A 83 -14.41 -0.98 -4.68
N PRO A 84 -14.85 -0.05 -3.82
CA PRO A 84 -15.65 1.08 -4.27
C PRO A 84 -14.83 1.96 -5.21
N LYS A 85 -15.51 2.54 -6.21
CA LYS A 85 -14.88 3.48 -7.14
C LYS A 85 -14.25 4.69 -6.42
N ASP A 86 -14.86 5.10 -5.31
CA ASP A 86 -14.37 6.14 -4.41
C ASP A 86 -13.80 5.51 -3.13
N LEU A 87 -12.55 5.03 -3.23
CA LEU A 87 -11.86 4.39 -2.10
C LEU A 87 -11.54 5.40 -0.99
N VAL A 88 -11.28 6.66 -1.34
CA VAL A 88 -11.02 7.73 -0.35
C VAL A 88 -12.29 7.97 0.47
N GLY A 89 -13.42 8.20 -0.20
CA GLY A 89 -14.71 8.34 0.48
C GLY A 89 -15.06 7.12 1.33
N TRP A 90 -14.75 5.91 0.87
CA TRP A 90 -14.93 4.70 1.66
C TRP A 90 -14.07 4.68 2.94
N LEU A 91 -12.79 5.04 2.85
CA LEU A 91 -11.91 5.16 4.02
C LEU A 91 -12.42 6.23 5.00
N GLN A 92 -12.94 7.34 4.50
CA GLN A 92 -13.50 8.41 5.35
C GLN A 92 -14.78 8.02 6.10
N HIS A 93 -15.56 7.08 5.55
CA HIS A 93 -16.79 6.58 6.18
C HIS A 93 -16.59 5.24 6.88
N HIS A 94 -15.36 4.71 6.92
CA HIS A 94 -15.07 3.44 7.56
C HIS A 94 -15.30 3.55 9.07
N PRO A 95 -16.08 2.65 9.70
CA PRO A 95 -16.53 2.81 11.08
C PRO A 95 -15.40 2.77 12.13
N TYR A 96 -14.23 2.27 11.75
CA TYR A 96 -13.07 2.12 12.64
C TYR A 96 -11.89 3.01 12.26
N LEU A 97 -12.06 3.93 11.30
CA LEU A 97 -10.98 4.82 10.86
C LEU A 97 -11.35 6.28 11.08
N LYS A 98 -10.36 7.02 11.58
CA LYS A 98 -10.35 8.47 11.51
C LYS A 98 -9.43 8.91 10.40
N THR A 99 -9.93 9.80 9.57
CA THR A 99 -9.17 10.34 8.44
C THR A 99 -8.98 11.84 8.57
N SER A 100 -7.81 12.32 8.13
CA SER A 100 -7.63 13.75 7.85
C SER A 100 -8.47 14.16 6.63
N LYS A 101 -8.68 15.47 6.44
CA LYS A 101 -9.29 15.98 5.20
C LYS A 101 -8.38 15.65 3.98
N PRO A 102 -8.89 14.95 2.95
CA PRO A 102 -8.12 14.65 1.74
C PRO A 102 -7.55 15.90 1.10
N GLN A 103 -6.27 15.83 0.74
CA GLN A 103 -5.57 16.88 0.01
C GLN A 103 -5.23 16.40 -1.39
N PRO A 104 -5.42 17.23 -2.43
CA PRO A 104 -5.02 16.87 -3.78
C PRO A 104 -3.49 16.76 -3.85
N VAL A 105 -3.00 15.67 -4.44
CA VAL A 105 -1.58 15.42 -4.66
C VAL A 105 -1.35 15.00 -6.12
N THR A 106 -0.11 15.10 -6.58
CA THR A 106 0.28 14.56 -7.88
C THR A 106 1.50 13.66 -7.70
N LEU A 107 1.35 12.38 -8.03
CA LEU A 107 2.42 11.38 -7.97
C LEU A 107 2.71 10.91 -9.40
N GLY A 108 3.93 11.15 -9.88
CA GLY A 108 4.35 10.77 -11.23
C GLY A 108 3.52 11.34 -12.38
N GLY A 109 2.90 12.51 -12.17
CA GLY A 109 2.02 13.15 -13.13
C GLY A 109 0.58 12.66 -13.08
N ILE A 110 0.26 11.72 -12.19
CA ILE A 110 -1.10 11.25 -11.92
C ILE A 110 -1.65 12.02 -10.74
N LYS A 111 -2.85 12.59 -10.93
CA LYS A 111 -3.59 13.26 -9.85
C LYS A 111 -4.17 12.21 -8.91
N GLY A 112 -4.08 12.45 -7.62
CA GLY A 112 -4.67 11.62 -6.59
C GLY A 112 -4.94 12.43 -5.33
N GLU A 113 -5.25 11.74 -4.24
CA GLU A 113 -5.55 12.34 -2.95
C GLU A 113 -4.66 11.71 -1.87
N GLN A 114 -4.23 12.53 -0.92
CA GLN A 114 -3.49 12.12 0.27
C GLN A 114 -4.34 12.40 1.50
N LEU A 115 -4.38 11.44 2.42
CA LEU A 115 -4.99 11.56 3.73
C LEU A 115 -4.17 10.76 4.75
N ASP A 116 -4.11 11.27 5.98
CA ASP A 116 -3.67 10.50 7.14
C ASP A 116 -4.83 9.63 7.65
N VAL A 117 -4.52 8.42 8.08
CA VAL A 117 -5.47 7.45 8.62
C VAL A 117 -5.00 7.02 10.00
N LEU A 118 -5.91 7.02 10.96
CA LEU A 118 -5.71 6.49 12.30
C LEU A 118 -6.79 5.45 12.57
N VAL A 119 -6.42 4.37 13.26
CA VAL A 119 -7.39 3.42 13.80
C VAL A 119 -8.03 4.05 15.04
N GLU A 120 -9.37 4.08 15.07
CA GLU A 120 -10.12 4.50 16.26
C GLU A 120 -10.36 3.32 17.21
N ASP A 121 -11.18 3.50 18.24
CA ASP A 121 -11.50 2.47 19.22
C ASP A 121 -12.10 1.23 18.54
N LEU A 122 -11.27 0.22 18.33
CA LEU A 122 -11.71 -1.08 17.85
C LEU A 122 -12.55 -1.76 18.93
N PRO A 123 -13.70 -2.36 18.58
CA PRO A 123 -14.47 -3.12 19.53
C PRO A 123 -13.64 -4.31 20.04
N GLN A 124 -13.84 -4.70 21.31
CA GLN A 124 -13.05 -5.77 21.94
C GLN A 124 -13.17 -7.12 21.24
N ASP A 125 -14.29 -7.34 20.55
CA ASP A 125 -14.61 -8.51 19.74
C ASP A 125 -14.32 -8.29 18.24
N TYR A 126 -13.50 -7.28 17.89
CA TYR A 126 -13.05 -7.10 16.51
C TYR A 126 -12.37 -8.38 16.02
N TYR A 127 -12.94 -8.97 14.98
CA TYR A 127 -12.48 -10.20 14.36
C TYR A 127 -11.95 -9.89 12.97
N GLY A 128 -10.70 -10.25 12.71
CA GLY A 128 -9.99 -9.88 11.50
C GLY A 128 -8.66 -10.62 11.31
N LEU A 129 -8.04 -10.45 10.14
CA LEU A 129 -6.71 -10.99 9.82
C LEU A 129 -5.59 -10.27 10.58
N CYS A 130 -5.85 -9.04 11.02
CA CYS A 130 -5.04 -8.29 11.98
C CYS A 130 -4.76 -9.03 13.32
N GLY A 131 -5.41 -10.17 13.59
CA GLY A 131 -5.17 -11.01 14.77
C GLY A 131 -5.97 -10.56 16.00
N GLU A 132 -6.39 -11.53 16.83
CA GLU A 132 -7.12 -11.25 18.07
C GLU A 132 -6.25 -10.42 19.04
N GLY A 133 -6.80 -9.31 19.55
CA GLY A 133 -6.16 -8.48 20.58
C GLY A 133 -5.20 -7.40 20.08
N VAL A 134 -5.12 -7.16 18.76
CA VAL A 134 -4.39 -6.02 18.19
C VAL A 134 -5.32 -4.80 18.12
N SER A 135 -5.07 -3.78 18.93
CA SER A 135 -5.96 -2.62 19.08
C SER A 135 -5.75 -1.51 18.04
N ASP A 136 -4.79 -1.67 17.13
CA ASP A 136 -4.36 -0.63 16.18
C ASP A 136 -4.26 -1.13 14.73
N CYS A 137 -4.95 -2.23 14.40
CA CYS A 137 -4.94 -2.82 13.06
C CYS A 137 -6.37 -3.09 12.56
N VAL A 138 -6.65 -2.67 11.32
CA VAL A 138 -7.95 -2.85 10.65
C VAL A 138 -7.71 -3.48 9.28
N ASP A 139 -8.43 -4.54 8.97
CA ASP A 139 -8.41 -5.16 7.64
C ASP A 139 -9.09 -4.24 6.62
N ILE A 140 -8.34 -3.83 5.60
CA ILE A 140 -8.82 -2.92 4.56
C ILE A 140 -9.10 -3.67 3.25
N ALA A 141 -8.13 -4.42 2.77
CA ALA A 141 -8.22 -5.11 1.49
C ALA A 141 -7.41 -6.40 1.54
N PRO A 142 -7.91 -7.49 0.93
CA PRO A 142 -7.08 -8.65 0.64
C PRO A 142 -6.02 -8.24 -0.38
N LEU A 143 -4.76 -8.47 -0.05
CA LEU A 143 -3.62 -8.27 -0.94
C LEU A 143 -2.84 -9.57 -1.07
N SER A 144 -2.09 -9.73 -2.17
CA SER A 144 -1.35 -10.97 -2.39
C SER A 144 -0.22 -11.20 -1.36
N ASN A 145 0.14 -10.20 -0.55
CA ASN A 145 1.11 -10.33 0.55
C ASN A 145 0.48 -10.85 1.85
N ASP A 146 -0.83 -11.06 1.89
CA ASP A 146 -1.50 -11.61 3.05
C ASP A 146 -1.26 -13.12 3.07
N GLU A 147 -0.38 -13.59 3.95
CA GLU A 147 -0.28 -15.01 4.24
C GLU A 147 -1.51 -15.43 5.08
N PRO A 148 -2.13 -16.60 4.83
CA PRO A 148 -3.13 -17.13 5.75
C PRO A 148 -2.46 -17.34 7.11
N ALA A 149 -3.02 -16.70 8.14
CA ALA A 149 -2.62 -16.85 9.54
C ALA A 149 -2.63 -18.32 10.00
#